data_AF-A0A957XS36-F1
#
_entry.id   AF-A0A957XS36-F1
#
_cell.length_a   1.000
_cell.length_b   1.000
_cell.length_c   1.000
_cell.angle_alpha   90.00
_cell.angle_beta   90.00
_cell.angle_gamma   90.00
#
_symmetry.space_group_name_H-M   'P 1'
#
loop_
_entity.id
_entity.type
_entity.pdbx_description
1 polymer ?
#
loop_
_entity_poly.entity_id
_entity_poly.type
_entity_poly.pdbx_seq_one_letter_code
_entity_poly.pdbx_strand_id
1 'polypeptide(L)'
;MDIGTSITYVFQDKEWLTKLAIGAAILLVSIPLTPILVGFVGIALVLGYGMDVLRNVRNGVGQPLPEWRDHWSEWIVSGLKYLLLLLIWSLPALILNGFNGLGNQLIWNGNGIVEFMGSSILIATACLGTLWWIFFFLILPAMTIRFAETEDVRAGLNFNDIYFLTRNNLGDVIVAVVASAVAFVAAVTVGAVLGTLMCIIGLAITLPAGMFLAELIAAHMFAQVGYGKETTAPPKPPKASKPSPQPEAKKKPQTGNTMVVMPDGTVLPTDDATA
;
A
#
# COMPACT_ATOMS: atom_id res chain seq x y z
N MET A 1 5.22 -15.01 9.74
CA MET A 1 5.56 -13.59 9.63
C MET A 1 6.86 -13.25 10.36
N ASP A 2 7.65 -12.35 9.81
CA ASP A 2 8.78 -11.68 10.45
C ASP A 2 8.40 -10.21 10.75
N ILE A 3 8.10 -9.95 12.02
CA ILE A 3 7.73 -8.61 12.51
C ILE A 3 8.98 -7.72 12.58
N GLY A 4 10.14 -8.29 12.91
CA GLY A 4 11.40 -7.55 13.01
C GLY A 4 11.80 -6.93 11.68
N THR A 5 11.70 -7.69 10.58
CA THR A 5 11.94 -7.16 9.23
C THR A 5 10.96 -6.05 8.87
N SER A 6 9.67 -6.19 9.24
CA SER A 6 8.65 -5.17 8.92
C SER A 6 8.88 -3.81 9.59
N ILE A 7 9.71 -3.73 10.63
CA ILE A 7 10.09 -2.47 11.26
C ILE A 7 11.46 -2.01 10.74
N THR A 8 12.43 -2.93 10.67
CA THR A 8 13.82 -2.60 10.34
C THR A 8 14.02 -2.20 8.88
N TYR A 9 13.22 -2.73 7.95
CA TYR A 9 13.38 -2.43 6.52
C TYR A 9 13.26 -0.94 6.20
N VAL A 10 12.41 -0.20 6.92
CA VAL A 10 12.24 1.24 6.74
C VAL A 10 13.55 1.96 7.01
N PHE A 11 14.25 1.58 8.09
CA PHE A 11 15.50 2.20 8.52
C PHE A 11 16.74 1.71 7.77
N GLN A 12 16.62 0.63 6.99
CA GLN A 12 17.71 0.12 6.12
C GLN A 12 17.86 0.94 4.83
N ASP A 13 16.84 1.70 4.44
CA ASP A 13 16.93 2.60 3.30
C ASP A 13 17.85 3.79 3.61
N LYS A 14 18.80 4.10 2.72
CA LYS A 14 19.76 5.19 2.91
C LYS A 14 19.08 6.56 3.05
N GLU A 15 17.93 6.73 2.41
CA GLU A 15 17.16 7.97 2.37
C GLU A 15 15.85 7.87 3.17
N TRP A 16 15.78 6.93 4.13
CA TRP A 16 14.59 6.69 4.95
C TRP A 16 14.04 7.98 5.59
N LEU A 17 14.93 8.84 6.10
CA LEU A 17 14.54 10.08 6.77
C LEU A 17 13.91 11.06 5.77
N THR A 18 14.46 11.17 4.56
CA THR A 18 13.92 12.01 3.49
C THR A 18 12.55 11.52 3.05
N LYS A 19 12.41 10.20 2.84
CA LYS A 19 11.13 9.59 2.43
C LYS A 19 10.07 9.73 3.52
N LEU A 20 10.44 9.52 4.79
CA LEU A 20 9.56 9.70 5.94
C LEU A 20 9.14 11.16 6.09
N ALA A 21 10.08 12.10 5.94
CA ALA A 21 9.81 13.53 6.05
C ALA A 21 8.84 14.02 4.97
N ILE A 22 8.98 13.55 3.72
CA ILE A 22 8.06 13.91 2.63
C ILE A 22 6.65 13.36 2.92
N GLY A 23 6.53 12.07 3.28
CA GLY A 23 5.24 11.48 3.63
C GLY A 23 4.57 12.17 4.82
N ALA A 24 5.35 12.49 5.86
CA ALA A 24 4.88 13.24 7.02
C ALA A 24 4.43 14.66 6.63
N ALA A 25 5.16 15.36 5.76
CA ALA A 25 4.81 16.70 5.30
C ALA A 25 3.50 16.69 4.48
N ILE A 26 3.31 15.67 3.63
CA ILE A 26 2.05 15.49 2.90
C ILE A 26 0.89 15.31 3.87
N LEU A 27 1.02 14.41 4.87
CA LEU A 27 -0.02 14.19 5.87
C LEU A 27 -0.27 15.42 6.75
N LEU A 28 0.78 16.14 7.14
CA LEU A 28 0.69 17.39 7.92
C LEU A 28 -0.18 18.43 7.23
N VAL A 29 -0.06 18.57 5.90
CA VAL A 29 -0.88 19.50 5.10
C VAL A 29 -2.26 18.92 4.82
N SER A 30 -2.36 17.61 4.58
CA SER A 30 -3.59 16.94 4.14
C SER A 30 -4.62 16.81 5.25
N ILE A 31 -4.21 16.40 6.45
CA ILE A 31 -5.10 16.21 7.61
C ILE A 31 -5.96 17.45 7.89
N PRO A 32 -5.40 18.67 8.08
CA PRO A 32 -6.20 19.86 8.35
C PRO A 32 -7.06 20.32 7.15
N LEU A 33 -6.69 19.94 5.92
CA LEU A 33 -7.46 20.25 4.70
C LEU A 33 -8.56 19.22 4.40
N THR A 34 -8.66 18.14 5.17
CA THR A 34 -9.68 17.09 5.01
C THR A 34 -11.12 17.62 5.04
N PRO A 35 -11.50 18.60 5.91
CA PRO A 35 -12.87 19.13 5.94
C PRO A 35 -13.33 19.77 4.62
N ILE A 36 -12.39 20.26 3.80
CA ILE A 36 -12.66 20.91 2.50
C ILE A 36 -12.56 19.88 1.35
N LEU A 37 -12.47 18.59 1.68
CA LEU A 37 -12.25 17.46 0.76
C LEU A 37 -10.90 17.43 0.02
N VAL A 38 -10.19 18.56 -0.07
CA VAL A 38 -8.86 18.65 -0.71
C VAL A 38 -7.84 17.75 -0.01
N GLY A 39 -7.92 17.63 1.32
CA GLY A 39 -7.03 16.77 2.11
C GLY A 39 -7.05 15.29 1.68
N PHE A 40 -8.15 14.80 1.10
CA PHE A 40 -8.22 13.41 0.65
C PHE A 40 -7.23 13.11 -0.49
N VAL A 41 -6.81 14.10 -1.27
CA VAL A 41 -5.84 13.88 -2.37
C VAL A 41 -4.47 13.50 -1.82
N GLY A 42 -3.99 14.17 -0.77
CA GLY A 42 -2.70 13.82 -0.16
C GLY A 42 -2.76 12.57 0.69
N ILE A 43 -3.91 12.28 1.33
CA ILE A 43 -4.14 10.98 1.97
C ILE A 43 -4.14 9.86 0.93
N ALA A 44 -4.81 10.06 -0.21
CA ALA A 44 -4.81 9.12 -1.33
C ALA A 44 -3.38 8.85 -1.80
N LEU A 45 -2.59 9.90 -2.05
CA LEU A 45 -1.20 9.77 -2.45
C LEU A 45 -0.38 8.88 -1.49
N VAL A 46 -0.51 9.11 -0.17
CA VAL A 46 0.21 8.32 0.84
C VAL A 46 -0.24 6.86 0.85
N LEU A 47 -1.55 6.61 0.71
CA LEU A 47 -2.07 5.25 0.60
C LEU A 47 -1.60 4.56 -0.67
N GLY A 48 -1.58 5.26 -1.81
CA GLY A 48 -1.05 4.74 -3.08
C GLY A 48 0.44 4.39 -2.98
N TYR A 49 1.22 5.22 -2.30
CA TYR A 49 2.61 4.90 -1.95
C TYR A 49 2.69 3.62 -1.11
N GLY A 50 1.83 3.46 -0.10
CA GLY A 50 1.72 2.25 0.72
C GLY A 50 1.39 1.00 -0.11
N MET A 51 0.50 1.11 -1.10
CA MET A 51 0.17 0.01 -2.03
C MET A 51 1.39 -0.42 -2.86
N ASP A 52 2.20 0.53 -3.30
CA ASP A 52 3.40 0.26 -4.09
C ASP A 52 4.50 -0.38 -3.23
N VAL A 53 4.67 0.09 -1.99
CA VAL A 53 5.52 -0.58 -0.98
C VAL A 53 5.07 -2.03 -0.78
N LEU A 54 3.77 -2.26 -0.58
CA LEU A 54 3.23 -3.60 -0.40
C LEU A 54 3.56 -4.50 -1.61
N ARG A 55 3.40 -4.00 -2.84
CA ARG A 55 3.76 -4.74 -4.07
C ARG A 55 5.26 -5.02 -4.14
N ASN A 56 6.11 -4.04 -3.84
CA ASN A 56 7.56 -4.20 -3.85
C ASN A 56 8.02 -5.26 -2.84
N VAL A 57 7.43 -5.27 -1.64
CA VAL A 57 7.70 -6.30 -0.63
C VAL A 57 7.27 -7.69 -1.14
N ARG A 58 6.06 -7.81 -1.72
CA ARG A 58 5.58 -9.10 -2.27
C ARG A 58 6.39 -9.58 -3.47
N ASN A 59 6.94 -8.65 -4.25
CA ASN A 59 7.80 -8.95 -5.38
C ASN A 59 9.26 -9.26 -4.97
N GLY A 60 9.60 -9.14 -3.68
CA GLY A 60 10.94 -9.40 -3.15
C GLY A 60 11.99 -8.36 -3.59
N VAL A 61 11.57 -7.11 -3.79
CA VAL A 61 12.46 -6.01 -4.13
C VAL A 61 13.31 -5.66 -2.91
N GLY A 62 14.64 -5.65 -3.07
CA GLY A 62 15.58 -5.47 -1.95
C GLY A 62 15.49 -4.11 -1.24
N GLN A 63 15.06 -3.06 -1.94
CA GLN A 63 14.73 -1.75 -1.37
C GLN A 63 13.28 -1.41 -1.70
N PRO A 64 12.34 -1.76 -0.81
CA PRO A 64 10.92 -1.72 -1.18
C PRO A 64 10.29 -0.33 -1.13
N LEU A 65 10.95 0.67 -0.51
CA LEU A 65 10.44 2.05 -0.45
C LEU A 65 10.66 2.76 -1.79
N PRO A 66 9.59 3.17 -2.51
CA PRO A 66 9.73 3.93 -3.74
C PRO A 66 10.40 5.30 -3.53
N GLU A 67 10.97 5.86 -4.59
CA GLU A 67 11.37 7.27 -4.58
C GLU A 67 10.17 8.16 -4.86
N TRP A 68 9.98 9.20 -4.04
CA TRP A 68 8.83 10.10 -4.19
C TRP A 68 8.74 10.72 -5.58
N ARG A 69 9.82 10.94 -6.32
CA ARG A 69 9.82 11.71 -7.58
C ARG A 69 9.14 11.02 -8.77
N ASP A 70 8.89 9.72 -8.69
CA ASP A 70 8.64 8.95 -9.89
C ASP A 70 7.15 8.93 -10.27
N HIS A 71 6.26 8.48 -9.37
CA HIS A 71 4.92 7.98 -9.75
C HIS A 71 3.74 8.66 -9.00
N TRP A 72 3.82 9.97 -8.69
CA TRP A 72 2.77 10.70 -7.94
C TRP A 72 1.36 10.51 -8.51
N SER A 73 1.21 10.60 -9.83
CA SER A 73 -0.11 10.51 -10.46
C SER A 73 -0.72 9.11 -10.31
N GLU A 74 0.08 8.06 -10.44
CA GLU A 74 -0.37 6.68 -10.29
C GLU A 74 -0.77 6.39 -8.84
N TRP A 75 0.03 6.87 -7.89
CA TRP A 75 -0.26 6.73 -6.46
C TRP A 75 -1.53 7.48 -6.05
N ILE A 76 -1.77 8.69 -6.57
CA ILE A 76 -3.03 9.40 -6.30
C ILE A 76 -4.23 8.59 -6.81
N VAL A 77 -4.17 8.05 -8.03
CA VAL A 77 -5.29 7.28 -8.61
C VAL A 77 -5.50 5.97 -7.86
N SER A 78 -4.42 5.22 -7.62
CA SER A 78 -4.48 3.96 -6.88
C SER A 78 -4.96 4.17 -5.44
N GLY A 79 -4.44 5.20 -4.78
CA GLY A 79 -4.86 5.58 -3.44
C GLY A 79 -6.28 6.11 -3.35
N LEU A 80 -6.78 6.81 -4.37
CA LEU A 80 -8.18 7.26 -4.39
C LEU A 80 -9.14 6.08 -4.56
N LYS A 81 -8.79 5.11 -5.41
CA LYS A 81 -9.52 3.83 -5.53
C LYS A 81 -9.51 3.07 -4.20
N TYR A 82 -8.36 3.04 -3.51
CA TYR A 82 -8.26 2.41 -2.19
C TYR A 82 -9.05 3.16 -1.11
N LEU A 83 -9.03 4.49 -1.10
CA LEU A 83 -9.89 5.29 -0.22
C LEU A 83 -11.36 5.03 -0.46
N LEU A 84 -11.79 4.93 -1.72
CA LEU A 84 -13.16 4.59 -2.07
C LEU A 84 -13.52 3.18 -1.56
N LEU A 85 -12.59 2.24 -1.65
CA LEU A 85 -12.76 0.91 -1.08
C LEU A 85 -12.91 0.94 0.45
N LEU A 86 -12.02 1.64 1.15
CA LEU A 86 -12.09 1.87 2.61
C LEU A 86 -13.41 2.57 3.00
N LEU A 87 -13.86 3.54 2.20
CA LEU A 87 -15.11 4.25 2.41
C LEU A 87 -16.31 3.29 2.31
N ILE A 88 -16.37 2.47 1.27
CA ILE A 88 -17.47 1.50 1.08
C ILE A 88 -17.54 0.51 2.25
N TRP A 89 -16.40 -0.02 2.67
CA TRP A 89 -16.34 -0.95 3.81
C TRP A 89 -16.60 -0.26 5.17
N SER A 90 -16.38 1.04 5.28
CA SER A 90 -16.67 1.81 6.50
C SER A 90 -18.10 2.36 6.57
N LEU A 91 -18.89 2.28 5.49
CA LEU A 91 -20.29 2.75 5.48
C LEU A 91 -21.13 2.21 6.65
N PRO A 92 -21.09 0.91 7.00
CA PRO A 92 -21.88 0.42 8.13
C PRO A 92 -21.45 1.04 9.46
N ALA A 93 -20.14 1.26 9.66
CA ALA A 93 -19.63 1.98 10.83
C ALA A 93 -20.08 3.44 10.86
N LEU A 94 -20.07 4.12 9.71
CA LEU A 94 -20.52 5.51 9.59
C LEU A 94 -22.02 5.66 9.91
N ILE A 95 -22.84 4.73 9.43
CA ILE A 95 -24.28 4.68 9.75
C ILE A 95 -24.49 4.50 11.25
N LEU A 96 -23.80 3.53 11.88
CA LEU A 96 -23.87 3.30 13.32
C LEU A 96 -23.40 4.53 14.12
N ASN A 97 -22.38 5.24 13.63
CA ASN A 97 -21.91 6.47 14.27
C ASN A 97 -22.91 7.63 14.13
N GLY A 98 -23.68 7.68 13.04
CA GLY A 98 -24.80 8.62 12.90
C GLY A 98 -25.85 8.42 14.01
N PHE A 99 -26.18 7.16 14.34
CA PHE A 99 -27.06 6.84 15.46
C PHE A 99 -26.46 7.20 16.83
N ASN A 100 -25.13 7.10 16.99
CA ASN A 100 -24.46 7.62 18.20
C ASN A 100 -24.70 9.13 18.36
N GLY A 101 -24.68 9.89 17.26
CA GLY A 101 -24.99 11.33 17.28
C GLY A 101 -26.39 11.61 17.83
N LEU A 102 -27.40 10.83 17.39
CA LEU A 102 -28.77 10.93 17.90
C LEU A 102 -28.87 10.54 19.39
N GLY A 103 -28.24 9.43 19.78
CA GLY A 103 -28.20 8.99 21.18
C GLY A 103 -27.60 10.05 22.10
N ASN A 104 -26.49 10.66 21.68
CA ASN A 104 -25.91 11.80 22.39
C ASN A 104 -26.91 12.97 22.48
N GLN A 105 -27.50 13.43 21.38
CA GLN A 105 -28.46 14.55 21.45
C GLN A 105 -29.62 14.30 22.43
N LEU A 106 -30.12 13.06 22.53
CA LEU A 106 -31.14 12.66 23.49
C LEU A 106 -30.66 12.68 24.95
N ILE A 107 -29.40 12.36 25.22
CA ILE A 107 -28.82 12.44 26.58
C ILE A 107 -28.61 13.90 26.99
N TRP A 108 -28.03 14.71 26.11
CA TRP A 108 -27.68 16.09 26.45
C TRP A 108 -28.90 17.01 26.60
N ASN A 109 -30.01 16.71 25.92
CA ASN A 109 -31.22 17.54 25.92
C ASN A 109 -32.46 16.85 26.54
N GLY A 110 -32.40 15.54 26.78
CA GLY A 110 -33.52 14.76 27.31
C GLY A 110 -33.62 14.83 28.82
N ASN A 111 -34.75 14.35 29.35
CA ASN A 111 -34.96 14.17 30.78
C ASN A 111 -35.51 12.77 31.08
N GLY A 112 -35.10 12.20 32.21
CA GLY A 112 -35.62 10.92 32.71
C GLY A 112 -35.60 9.81 31.67
N ILE A 113 -36.78 9.45 31.14
CA ILE A 113 -36.93 8.37 30.17
C ILE A 113 -36.23 8.65 28.83
N VAL A 114 -36.16 9.91 28.40
CA VAL A 114 -35.52 10.29 27.12
C VAL A 114 -34.00 10.11 27.21
N GLU A 115 -33.41 10.47 28.34
CA GLU A 115 -31.98 10.24 28.63
C GLU A 115 -31.66 8.75 28.70
N PHE A 116 -32.52 7.96 29.34
CA PHE A 116 -32.38 6.50 29.37
C PHE A 116 -32.44 5.89 27.96
N MET A 117 -33.38 6.33 27.12
CA MET A 117 -33.45 5.90 25.72
C MET A 117 -32.19 6.28 24.95
N GLY A 118 -31.68 7.51 25.11
CA GLY A 118 -30.42 7.94 24.49
C GLY A 118 -29.23 7.07 24.90
N SER A 119 -29.12 6.74 26.19
CA SER A 119 -28.08 5.86 26.72
C SER A 119 -28.17 4.44 26.16
N SER A 120 -29.38 3.89 26.05
CA SER A 120 -29.60 2.56 25.47
C SER A 120 -29.21 2.48 24.00
N ILE A 121 -29.49 3.54 23.23
CA ILE A 121 -29.08 3.66 21.82
C ILE A 121 -27.56 3.67 21.75
N LEU A 122 -26.89 4.53 22.51
CA LEU A 122 -25.42 4.62 22.53
C LEU A 122 -24.74 3.29 22.83
N ILE A 123 -25.22 2.57 23.85
CA ILE A 123 -24.64 1.27 24.22
C ILE A 123 -24.84 0.26 23.08
N ALA A 124 -26.05 0.18 22.52
CA ALA A 124 -26.34 -0.75 21.43
C ALA A 124 -25.48 -0.45 20.18
N THR A 125 -25.38 0.81 19.77
CA THR A 125 -24.59 1.23 18.60
C THR A 125 -23.09 1.13 18.86
N ALA A 126 -22.62 1.36 20.09
CA ALA A 126 -21.24 1.12 20.47
C ALA A 126 -20.88 -0.37 20.36
N CYS A 127 -21.70 -1.27 20.91
CA CYS A 127 -21.46 -2.71 20.82
C CYS A 127 -21.42 -3.21 19.37
N LEU A 128 -22.43 -2.85 18.56
CA LEU A 128 -22.47 -3.23 17.15
C LEU A 128 -21.32 -2.59 16.36
N GLY A 129 -21.01 -1.32 16.65
CA GLY A 129 -19.92 -0.59 16.01
C GLY A 129 -18.56 -1.21 16.31
N THR A 130 -18.30 -1.57 17.56
CA THR A 130 -17.06 -2.25 17.96
C THR A 130 -16.93 -3.61 17.28
N LEU A 131 -18.01 -4.40 17.22
CA LEU A 131 -17.99 -5.68 16.50
C LEU A 131 -17.70 -5.49 15.01
N TRP A 132 -18.29 -4.46 14.39
CA TRP A 132 -18.01 -4.12 13.00
C TRP A 132 -16.55 -3.69 12.79
N TRP A 133 -16.00 -2.85 13.66
CA TRP A 133 -14.60 -2.45 13.58
C TRP A 133 -13.64 -3.62 13.70
N ILE A 134 -13.89 -4.53 14.65
CA ILE A 134 -13.09 -5.76 14.77
C ILE A 134 -13.17 -6.56 13.47
N PHE A 135 -14.38 -6.78 12.94
CA PHE A 135 -14.56 -7.46 11.66
C PHE A 135 -13.80 -6.76 10.52
N PHE A 136 -13.92 -5.44 10.41
CA PHE A 136 -13.24 -4.63 9.40
C PHE A 136 -11.71 -4.75 9.49
N PHE A 137 -11.14 -4.67 10.70
CA PHE A 137 -9.70 -4.84 10.89
C PHE A 137 -9.23 -6.24 10.50
N LEU A 138 -10.02 -7.29 10.75
CA LEU A 138 -9.67 -8.66 10.35
C LEU A 138 -9.67 -8.87 8.83
N ILE A 139 -10.57 -8.20 8.10
CA ILE A 139 -10.62 -8.31 6.63
C ILE A 139 -9.67 -7.34 5.93
N LEU A 140 -9.23 -6.27 6.61
CA LEU A 140 -8.38 -5.22 6.07
C LEU A 140 -7.15 -5.78 5.32
N PRO A 141 -6.28 -6.63 5.91
CA PRO A 141 -5.11 -7.12 5.19
C PRO A 141 -5.49 -7.88 3.91
N ALA A 142 -6.53 -8.72 3.97
CA ALA A 142 -6.99 -9.48 2.81
C ALA A 142 -7.51 -8.56 1.70
N MET A 143 -8.28 -7.54 2.07
CA MET A 143 -8.78 -6.53 1.16
C MET A 143 -7.65 -5.71 0.53
N THR A 144 -6.66 -5.25 1.32
CA THR A 144 -5.50 -4.50 0.83
C THR A 144 -4.67 -5.35 -0.14
N ILE A 145 -4.39 -6.60 0.19
CA ILE A 145 -3.62 -7.53 -0.65
C ILE A 145 -4.31 -7.74 -2.01
N ARG A 146 -5.62 -7.98 -2.01
CA ARG A 146 -6.39 -8.18 -3.24
C ARG A 146 -6.44 -6.93 -4.10
N PHE A 147 -6.62 -5.77 -3.48
CA PHE A 147 -6.57 -4.50 -4.18
C PHE A 147 -5.16 -4.23 -4.73
N ALA A 148 -4.10 -4.59 -4.00
CA ALA A 148 -2.72 -4.46 -4.47
C ALA A 148 -2.42 -5.30 -5.71
N GLU A 149 -2.98 -6.52 -5.78
CA GLU A 149 -2.79 -7.45 -6.90
C GLU A 149 -3.50 -7.01 -8.19
N THR A 150 -4.67 -6.39 -8.05
CA THR A 150 -5.59 -6.18 -9.19
C THR A 150 -5.80 -4.71 -9.55
N GLU A 151 -5.53 -3.77 -8.65
CA GLU A 151 -5.86 -2.35 -8.76
C GLU A 151 -7.35 -2.04 -9.03
N ASP A 152 -8.21 -3.04 -8.79
CA ASP A 152 -9.64 -2.98 -9.06
C ASP A 152 -10.42 -2.96 -7.75
N VAL A 153 -11.23 -1.91 -7.58
CA VAL A 153 -12.10 -1.74 -6.41
C VAL A 153 -13.05 -2.93 -6.26
N ARG A 154 -13.55 -3.48 -7.38
CA ARG A 154 -14.49 -4.61 -7.37
C ARG A 154 -13.86 -5.88 -6.77
N ALA A 155 -12.58 -6.12 -7.03
CA ALA A 155 -11.87 -7.26 -6.45
C ALA A 155 -11.74 -7.09 -4.92
N GLY A 156 -11.49 -5.86 -4.46
CA GLY A 156 -11.47 -5.52 -3.03
C GLY A 156 -12.85 -5.55 -2.34
N LEU A 157 -13.95 -5.64 -3.10
CA LEU A 157 -15.31 -5.80 -2.59
C LEU A 157 -15.81 -7.24 -2.68
N ASN A 158 -15.06 -8.15 -3.30
CA ASN A 158 -15.48 -9.54 -3.42
C ASN A 158 -15.35 -10.24 -2.06
N PHE A 159 -16.45 -10.23 -1.30
CA PHE A 159 -16.53 -10.79 0.04
C PHE A 159 -16.06 -12.25 0.09
N ASN A 160 -16.39 -13.03 -0.94
CA ASN A 160 -16.08 -14.45 -0.97
C ASN A 160 -14.56 -14.69 -0.95
N ASP A 161 -13.84 -13.99 -1.83
CA ASP A 161 -12.38 -14.13 -1.95
C ASP A 161 -11.65 -13.61 -0.71
N ILE A 162 -12.14 -12.52 -0.12
CA ILE A 162 -11.61 -11.93 1.11
C ILE A 162 -11.83 -12.89 2.27
N TYR A 163 -13.04 -13.43 2.41
CA TYR A 163 -13.36 -14.40 3.45
C TYR A 163 -12.50 -15.67 3.34
N PHE A 164 -12.31 -16.20 2.13
CA PHE A 164 -11.45 -17.37 1.92
C PHE A 164 -9.98 -17.08 2.24
N LEU A 165 -9.44 -15.93 1.80
CA LEU A 165 -8.06 -15.56 2.11
C LEU A 165 -7.85 -15.39 3.62
N THR A 166 -8.76 -14.68 4.29
CA THR A 166 -8.73 -14.48 5.73
C THR A 166 -8.86 -15.80 6.48
N ARG A 167 -9.81 -16.66 6.10
CA ARG A 167 -10.05 -17.95 6.74
C ARG A 167 -8.88 -18.92 6.60
N ASN A 168 -8.28 -19.00 5.41
CA ASN A 168 -7.18 -19.93 5.13
C ASN A 168 -5.87 -19.49 5.79
N ASN A 169 -5.72 -18.20 6.07
CA ASN A 169 -4.51 -17.63 6.68
C ASN A 169 -4.81 -16.92 8.00
N LEU A 170 -5.79 -17.40 8.78
CA LEU A 170 -6.24 -16.72 10.01
C LEU A 170 -5.10 -16.41 10.97
N GLY A 171 -4.15 -17.34 11.14
CA GLY A 171 -3.00 -17.13 12.02
C GLY A 171 -2.16 -15.93 11.60
N ASP A 172 -1.74 -15.89 10.34
CA ASP A 172 -0.93 -14.78 9.81
C ASP A 172 -1.73 -13.47 9.76
N VAL A 173 -3.03 -13.51 9.43
CA VAL A 173 -3.90 -12.33 9.45
C VAL A 173 -4.01 -11.74 10.84
N ILE A 174 -4.27 -12.58 11.87
CA ILE A 174 -4.36 -12.11 13.26
C ILE A 174 -3.04 -11.48 13.69
N VAL A 175 -1.91 -12.12 13.39
CA VAL A 175 -0.60 -11.56 13.73
C VAL A 175 -0.36 -10.24 12.99
N ALA A 176 -0.69 -10.15 11.70
CA ALA A 176 -0.57 -8.91 10.92
C ALA A 176 -1.40 -7.77 11.51
N VAL A 177 -2.67 -8.03 11.80
CA VAL A 177 -3.60 -7.02 12.35
C VAL A 177 -3.18 -6.57 13.74
N VAL A 178 -2.86 -7.52 14.64
CA VAL A 178 -2.47 -7.20 16.01
C VAL A 178 -1.16 -6.41 16.02
N ALA A 179 -0.15 -6.85 15.27
CA ALA A 179 1.12 -6.18 15.28
C ALA A 179 1.12 -4.86 14.48
N SER A 180 0.31 -4.72 13.42
CA SER A 180 0.09 -3.41 12.79
C SER A 180 -0.65 -2.45 13.72
N ALA A 181 -1.63 -2.93 14.49
CA ALA A 181 -2.34 -2.13 15.49
C ALA A 181 -1.40 -1.70 16.62
N VAL A 182 -0.55 -2.59 17.13
CA VAL A 182 0.47 -2.27 18.13
C VAL A 182 1.48 -1.27 17.57
N ALA A 183 1.96 -1.45 16.34
CA ALA A 183 2.87 -0.52 15.68
C ALA A 183 2.23 0.88 15.51
N PHE A 184 0.96 0.93 15.12
CA PHE A 184 0.22 2.19 15.03
C PHE A 184 0.09 2.89 16.38
N VAL A 185 -0.37 2.17 17.41
CA VAL A 185 -0.52 2.73 18.77
C VAL A 185 0.84 3.18 19.30
N ALA A 186 1.90 2.38 19.14
CA ALA A 186 3.25 2.74 19.57
C ALA A 186 3.77 3.98 18.83
N ALA A 187 3.64 4.04 17.51
CA ALA A 187 4.11 5.17 16.70
C ALA A 187 3.36 6.46 17.04
N VAL A 188 2.04 6.40 17.19
CA VAL A 188 1.21 7.55 17.56
C VAL A 188 1.47 7.99 19.00
N THR A 189 1.61 7.07 19.96
CA THR A 189 1.88 7.44 21.36
C THR A 189 3.29 8.01 21.54
N VAL A 190 4.32 7.42 20.94
CA VAL A 190 5.69 7.97 20.95
C VAL A 190 5.70 9.33 20.26
N GLY A 191 5.04 9.45 19.10
CA GLY A 191 4.87 10.71 18.39
C GLY A 191 4.18 11.77 19.25
N ALA A 192 3.11 11.40 19.96
CA ALA A 192 2.39 12.30 20.86
C ALA A 192 3.26 12.75 22.04
N VAL A 193 3.95 11.84 22.72
CA VAL A 193 4.81 12.16 23.88
C VAL A 193 5.97 13.08 23.48
N LEU A 194 6.71 12.73 22.43
CA LEU A 194 7.80 13.55 21.91
C LEU A 194 7.28 14.89 21.37
N GLY A 195 6.13 14.85 20.71
CA GLY A 195 5.45 16.02 20.19
C GLY A 195 5.08 17.01 21.28
N THR A 196 4.45 16.54 22.36
CA THR A 196 4.10 17.39 23.51
C THR A 196 5.33 18.00 24.18
N LEU A 197 6.44 17.26 24.29
CA LEU A 197 7.71 17.81 24.80
C LEU A 197 8.27 18.94 23.92
N MET A 198 8.04 18.88 22.62
CA MET A 198 8.42 19.91 21.64
C MET A 198 7.28 20.90 21.33
N CYS A 199 6.28 20.99 22.21
CA CYS A 199 5.09 21.86 22.09
C CYS A 199 4.22 21.57 20.84
N ILE A 200 3.27 22.48 20.55
CA ILE A 200 2.30 22.34 19.44
C ILE A 200 2.99 22.08 18.09
N ILE A 201 4.15 22.70 17.86
CA ILE A 201 4.94 22.52 16.63
C ILE A 201 5.50 21.10 16.56
N GLY A 202 6.00 20.58 17.68
CA GLY A 202 6.43 19.19 17.80
C GLY A 202 5.32 18.22 17.44
N LEU A 203 4.16 18.37 18.07
CA LEU A 203 3.00 17.50 17.86
C LEU A 203 2.49 17.52 16.41
N ALA A 204 2.55 18.68 15.75
CA ALA A 204 2.19 18.80 14.34
C ALA A 204 3.10 17.95 13.43
N ILE A 205 4.39 17.82 13.76
CA ILE A 205 5.34 17.09 12.91
C ILE A 205 5.41 15.60 13.28
N THR A 206 5.43 15.29 14.58
CA THR A 206 5.65 13.92 15.06
C THR A 206 4.45 13.02 14.86
N LEU A 207 3.22 13.54 14.91
CA LEU A 207 2.01 12.73 14.67
C LEU A 207 1.90 12.24 13.22
N PRO A 208 1.97 13.11 12.18
CA PRO A 208 1.96 12.65 10.79
C PRO A 208 3.12 11.72 10.45
N ALA A 209 4.31 11.97 11.01
CA ALA A 209 5.46 11.08 10.84
C ALA A 209 5.21 9.69 11.46
N GLY A 210 4.62 9.63 12.67
CA GLY A 210 4.24 8.37 13.30
C GLY A 210 3.17 7.61 12.52
N MET A 211 2.16 8.33 12.01
CA MET A 211 1.11 7.72 11.16
C MET A 211 1.69 7.15 9.87
N PHE A 212 2.56 7.89 9.17
CA PHE A 212 3.18 7.41 7.95
C PHE A 212 4.11 6.21 8.21
N LEU A 213 4.90 6.25 9.29
CA LEU A 213 5.73 5.11 9.69
C LEU A 213 4.89 3.85 9.96
N ALA A 214 3.77 4.01 10.67
CA ALA A 214 2.86 2.90 10.95
C ALA A 214 2.24 2.32 9.66
N GLU A 215 1.91 3.17 8.68
CA GLU A 215 1.40 2.73 7.37
C GLU A 215 2.44 1.90 6.61
N LEU A 216 3.71 2.32 6.61
CA LEU A 216 4.80 1.55 5.98
C LEU A 216 4.94 0.17 6.64
N ILE A 217 5.00 0.13 7.97
CA ILE A 217 5.07 -1.13 8.72
C ILE A 217 3.87 -2.01 8.36
N ALA A 218 2.65 -1.47 8.39
CA ALA A 218 1.44 -2.19 8.03
C ALA A 218 1.48 -2.76 6.60
N ALA A 219 1.90 -1.96 5.61
CA ALA A 219 2.05 -2.39 4.22
C ALA A 219 2.99 -3.60 4.10
N HIS A 220 4.12 -3.59 4.80
CA HIS A 220 5.05 -4.72 4.83
C HIS A 220 4.47 -5.93 5.56
N MET A 221 3.75 -5.73 6.66
CA MET A 221 3.10 -6.82 7.40
C MET A 221 2.00 -7.49 6.57
N PHE A 222 1.18 -6.70 5.87
CA PHE A 222 0.14 -7.20 4.99
C PHE A 222 0.73 -7.95 3.79
N ALA A 223 1.85 -7.49 3.25
CA ALA A 223 2.56 -8.20 2.18
C ALA A 223 2.96 -9.65 2.57
N GLN A 224 3.24 -9.91 3.84
CA GLN A 224 3.64 -11.24 4.32
C GLN A 224 2.47 -12.21 4.51
N VAL A 225 1.23 -11.72 4.58
CA VAL A 225 0.05 -12.56 4.80
C VAL A 225 -0.16 -13.48 3.59
N GLY A 226 -0.26 -14.79 3.84
CA GLY A 226 -0.42 -15.79 2.78
C GLY A 226 0.86 -16.17 2.03
N TYR A 227 1.99 -15.52 2.32
CA TYR A 227 3.31 -15.97 1.90
C TYR A 227 3.97 -16.73 3.06
N GLY A 228 3.87 -18.06 3.04
CA GLY A 228 4.52 -18.90 4.04
C GLY A 228 6.04 -18.73 3.97
N LYS A 229 6.64 -18.01 4.92
CA LYS A 229 8.10 -17.86 5.19
C LYS A 229 9.03 -17.47 4.02
N GLU A 230 8.62 -17.45 2.76
CA GLU A 230 9.49 -17.26 1.59
C GLU A 230 9.86 -15.82 1.28
N THR A 231 9.18 -14.82 1.87
CA THR A 231 9.58 -13.41 1.76
C THR A 231 10.87 -13.09 2.54
N THR A 232 11.47 -14.06 3.25
CA THR A 232 12.82 -13.94 3.84
C THR A 232 13.93 -14.39 2.89
N ALA A 233 13.61 -14.77 1.65
CA ALA A 233 14.65 -15.10 0.69
C ALA A 233 15.50 -13.84 0.39
N PRO A 234 16.84 -13.94 0.41
CA PRO A 234 17.72 -12.83 0.07
C PRO A 234 17.30 -12.26 -1.30
N PRO A 235 17.48 -10.93 -1.52
CA PRO A 235 16.94 -10.23 -2.68
C PRO A 235 17.27 -11.03 -3.93
N LYS A 236 16.23 -11.41 -4.69
CA LYS A 236 16.45 -12.00 -6.00
C LYS A 236 17.31 -10.99 -6.78
N PRO A 237 18.44 -11.41 -7.36
CA PRO A 237 19.26 -10.50 -8.14
C PRO A 237 18.35 -9.82 -9.17
N PRO A 238 18.50 -8.50 -9.37
CA PRO A 238 17.63 -7.73 -10.23
C PRO A 238 17.44 -8.51 -11.53
N LYS A 239 16.18 -8.76 -11.93
CA LYS A 239 15.89 -9.30 -13.25
C LYS A 239 16.65 -8.39 -14.21
N ALA A 240 17.68 -8.94 -14.85
CA ALA A 240 18.48 -8.22 -15.82
C ALA A 240 17.49 -7.53 -16.74
N SER A 241 17.49 -6.19 -16.71
CA SER A 241 16.77 -5.41 -17.69
C SER A 241 17.15 -5.99 -19.03
N LYS A 242 16.16 -6.48 -19.80
CA LYS A 242 16.42 -6.83 -21.19
C LYS A 242 17.13 -5.61 -21.77
N PRO A 243 18.32 -5.76 -22.38
CA PRO A 243 18.98 -4.62 -23.00
C PRO A 243 17.96 -3.99 -23.93
N SER A 244 17.72 -2.70 -23.76
CA SER A 244 16.99 -1.90 -24.74
C SER A 244 17.54 -2.27 -26.12
N PRO A 245 16.69 -2.49 -27.15
CA PRO A 245 17.20 -2.75 -28.48
C PRO A 245 18.12 -1.58 -28.86
N GLN A 246 19.43 -1.83 -28.88
CA GLN A 246 20.36 -0.91 -29.52
C GLN A 246 19.85 -0.71 -30.94
N PRO A 247 19.89 0.52 -31.49
CA PRO A 247 19.63 0.71 -32.91
C PRO A 247 20.58 -0.22 -33.66
N GLU A 248 20.03 -1.20 -34.37
CA GLU A 248 20.79 -2.16 -35.16
C GLU A 248 21.81 -1.38 -35.99
N ALA A 249 23.09 -1.53 -35.66
CA ALA A 249 24.16 -1.15 -36.56
C ALA A 249 23.90 -1.92 -37.85
N LYS A 250 23.55 -1.21 -38.93
CA LYS A 250 23.32 -1.76 -40.26
C LYS A 250 24.39 -2.82 -40.54
N LYS A 251 24.00 -4.09 -40.50
CA LYS A 251 24.84 -5.19 -41.01
C LYS A 251 25.15 -4.83 -42.46
N LYS A 252 26.44 -4.65 -42.78
CA LYS A 252 26.90 -4.71 -44.16
C LYS A 252 26.36 -6.01 -44.77
N PRO A 253 25.87 -6.00 -46.02
CA PRO A 253 25.40 -7.22 -46.66
C PRO A 253 26.50 -8.27 -46.58
N GLN A 254 26.17 -9.44 -46.03
CA GLN A 254 26.99 -10.64 -46.20
C GLN A 254 27.00 -10.93 -47.70
N THR A 255 28.17 -10.78 -48.33
CA THR A 255 28.45 -11.31 -49.66
C THR A 255 28.24 -12.82 -49.58
N GLY A 256 27.06 -13.27 -50.02
CA GLY A 256 26.83 -14.67 -50.28
C GLY A 256 27.73 -15.08 -51.44
N ASN A 257 28.59 -16.08 -51.22
CA ASN A 257 29.36 -16.73 -52.27
C ASN A 257 28.40 -17.21 -53.34
N THR A 258 28.26 -16.43 -54.40
CA THR A 258 27.47 -16.81 -55.57
C THR A 258 28.45 -17.57 -56.46
N MET A 259 28.17 -18.85 -56.69
CA MET A 259 28.98 -19.71 -57.54
C MET A 259 28.42 -19.63 -58.96
N VAL A 260 29.24 -19.31 -59.94
CA VAL A 260 28.83 -19.27 -61.36
C VAL A 260 29.26 -20.58 -62.02
N VAL A 261 28.34 -21.23 -62.72
CA VAL A 261 28.60 -22.45 -63.50
C VAL A 261 28.89 -22.03 -64.94
N MET A 262 30.09 -22.34 -65.42
CA MET A 262 30.49 -22.06 -66.81
C MET A 262 29.86 -23.08 -67.77
N PRO A 263 29.76 -22.76 -69.09
CA PRO A 263 29.17 -23.65 -70.09
C PRO A 263 29.87 -25.01 -70.24
N ASP A 264 31.09 -25.15 -69.72
CA ASP A 264 31.87 -26.39 -69.70
C ASP A 264 31.67 -27.23 -68.41
N GLY A 265 30.85 -26.75 -67.48
CA GLY A 265 30.52 -27.43 -66.22
C GLY A 265 31.44 -27.14 -65.04
N THR A 266 32.39 -26.21 -65.15
CA THR A 266 33.21 -25.78 -64.02
C THR A 266 32.49 -24.75 -63.13
N VAL A 267 32.74 -24.82 -61.81
CA VAL A 267 32.09 -23.96 -60.81
C VAL A 267 33.14 -23.12 -60.09
N LEU A 268 33.07 -21.80 -60.22
CA LEU A 268 34.02 -20.85 -59.61
C LEU A 268 33.30 -19.79 -58.75
N PRO A 269 33.96 -19.25 -57.71
CA PRO A 269 33.46 -18.10 -56.97
C PRO A 269 33.42 -16.86 -57.88
N THR A 270 32.40 -16.01 -57.74
CA THR A 270 32.19 -14.80 -58.57
C THR A 270 33.35 -13.80 -58.62
N ASP A 271 34.32 -13.88 -57.71
CA ASP A 271 35.40 -12.89 -57.60
C ASP A 271 36.52 -13.07 -58.66
N ASP A 272 36.59 -14.22 -59.34
CA ASP A 272 37.63 -14.53 -60.33
C ASP A 272 37.16 -14.48 -61.80
N ALA A 273 35.89 -14.14 -62.07
CA ALA A 273 35.34 -14.13 -63.44
C ALA A 273 35.56 -12.81 -64.20
N THR A 274 36.31 -11.86 -63.63
CA THR A 274 36.73 -10.62 -64.31
C THR A 274 38.25 -10.49 -64.26
N ALA A 275 38.91 -11.22 -65.16
CA ALA A 275 40.24 -10.92 -65.67
C ALA A 275 40.29 -11.30 -67.16
#